data_AF-A0A1A8X8X5-F1
#
_entry.id   AF-A0A1A8X8X5-F1
#
_cell.length_a   1.000
_cell.length_b   1.000
_cell.length_c   1.000
_cell.angle_alpha   90.00
_cell.angle_beta   90.00
_cell.angle_gamma   90.00
#
_symmetry.space_group_name_H-M   'P 1'
#
loop_
_entity.id
_entity.type
_entity.pdbx_description
1 polymer ?
#
loop_
_entity_poly.entity_id
_entity_poly.type
_entity_poly.pdbx_seq_one_letter_code
_entity_poly.pdbx_strand_id
1 'polypeptide(L)'
;MKEQGERKITYDMVDKLYFNNNNNMVMAESFAKTQSSMFDSTCEQIFTNSLNSDTIHKNICRTLLAFYHLSHISNRSKDSNNYCGYSNYWVNKQVREEDGTLKEHASDFFNIFSSFTNNDFTGSECKRYIYDLGDYIFGKMKMLFNYTEHYSNFTLKKKTDQNLSCTFANKCANMYKEHIVNCSTLSDEFCTKLKEFKNTLMEQLKSPNICAAEQEIILSIDRTMAESSFQKQSEEHTRASTISASTISASTISASTISASTFGTTMGVPLVLLLLYKFTPFGSWLSPQIGNIKNRFNISDNEQNDSLFNYSELNSSNEQYNVPYNIIGN
;
A
#
# COMPACT_ATOMS: atom_id res chain seq x y z
N MET A 1 -22.36 -3.14 24.67
CA MET A 1 -21.80 -2.41 23.51
C MET A 1 -20.79 -3.33 22.86
N LYS A 2 -20.95 -3.68 21.57
CA LYS A 2 -19.90 -4.41 20.85
C LYS A 2 -18.72 -3.46 20.69
N GLU A 3 -17.55 -3.79 21.25
CA GLU A 3 -16.29 -3.19 20.84
C GLU A 3 -16.19 -3.30 19.33
N GLN A 4 -16.27 -2.16 18.67
CA GLN A 4 -16.21 -2.08 17.24
C GLN A 4 -14.71 -2.04 16.92
N GLY A 5 -14.10 -3.22 16.71
CA GLY A 5 -12.65 -3.39 16.54
C GLY A 5 -12.01 -2.58 15.41
N GLU A 6 -10.69 -2.50 15.40
CA GLU A 6 -9.89 -1.75 14.42
C GLU A 6 -10.23 -2.15 12.97
N ARG A 7 -10.23 -1.15 12.08
CA ARG A 7 -10.40 -1.36 10.64
C ARG A 7 -9.03 -1.57 10.02
N LYS A 8 -8.68 -2.84 9.78
CA LYS A 8 -7.35 -3.20 9.28
C LYS A 8 -7.17 -2.83 7.81
N ILE A 9 -5.99 -2.30 7.49
CA ILE A 9 -5.53 -2.14 6.11
C ILE A 9 -4.75 -3.38 5.71
N THR A 10 -4.84 -3.76 4.44
CA THR A 10 -4.28 -4.99 3.90
C THR A 10 -3.41 -4.69 2.67
N TYR A 11 -2.53 -5.62 2.30
CA TYR A 11 -1.56 -5.41 1.22
C TYR A 11 -2.23 -5.22 -0.14
N ASP A 12 -3.37 -5.87 -0.40
CA ASP A 12 -4.12 -5.75 -1.65
C ASP A 12 -4.66 -4.34 -1.91
N MET A 13 -4.78 -3.51 -0.87
CA MET A 13 -5.29 -2.14 -0.97
C MET A 13 -4.23 -1.10 -1.35
N VAL A 14 -2.93 -1.43 -1.27
CA VAL A 14 -1.83 -0.45 -1.29
C VAL A 14 -1.85 0.49 -2.50
N ASP A 15 -2.00 -0.04 -3.71
CA ASP A 15 -2.03 0.76 -4.94
C ASP A 15 -3.25 1.68 -4.97
N LYS A 16 -4.43 1.17 -4.60
CA LYS A 16 -5.66 1.96 -4.50
C LYS A 16 -5.50 3.09 -3.48
N LEU A 17 -4.94 2.80 -2.30
CA LEU A 17 -4.71 3.79 -1.27
C LEU A 17 -3.73 4.87 -1.76
N TYR A 18 -2.63 4.48 -2.39
CA TYR A 18 -1.65 5.43 -2.92
C TYR A 18 -2.23 6.35 -4.00
N PHE A 19 -2.77 5.78 -5.08
CA PHE A 19 -3.20 6.56 -6.25
C PHE A 19 -4.38 7.50 -5.97
N ASN A 20 -5.21 7.18 -4.97
CA ASN A 20 -6.35 8.03 -4.62
C ASN A 20 -5.97 9.18 -3.69
N ASN A 21 -4.98 8.99 -2.81
CA ASN A 21 -4.76 9.87 -1.67
C ASN A 21 -3.43 10.63 -1.69
N ASN A 22 -2.40 10.13 -2.38
CA ASN A 22 -1.04 10.68 -2.27
C ASN A 22 -0.99 12.19 -2.57
N ASN A 23 -1.66 12.66 -3.63
CA ASN A 23 -1.66 14.08 -3.98
C ASN A 23 -2.31 14.96 -2.91
N ASN A 24 -3.44 14.52 -2.33
CA ASN A 24 -4.11 15.24 -1.25
C ASN A 24 -3.21 15.28 0.00
N MET A 25 -2.50 14.18 0.29
CA MET A 25 -1.58 14.14 1.42
C MET A 25 -0.39 15.07 1.23
N VAL A 26 0.25 15.09 0.05
CA VAL A 26 1.34 16.02 -0.26
C VAL A 26 0.89 17.47 -0.11
N MET A 27 -0.33 17.79 -0.56
CA MET A 27 -0.91 19.12 -0.38
C MET A 27 -1.17 19.43 1.10
N ALA A 28 -1.68 18.48 1.88
CA ALA A 28 -1.89 18.63 3.32
C ALA A 28 -0.57 18.84 4.09
N GLU A 29 0.49 18.11 3.74
CA GLU A 29 1.83 18.28 4.31
C GLU A 29 2.39 19.68 4.03
N SER A 30 2.16 20.21 2.82
CA SER A 30 2.55 21.57 2.47
C SER A 30 1.76 22.59 3.28
N PHE A 31 0.44 22.42 3.37
CA PHE A 31 -0.45 23.30 4.13
C PHE A 31 -0.08 23.35 5.62
N ALA A 32 0.16 22.20 6.24
CA ALA A 32 0.52 22.11 7.65
C ALA A 32 1.85 22.80 7.99
N LYS A 33 2.72 23.05 6.99
CA LYS A 33 3.96 23.82 7.15
C LYS A 33 3.77 25.33 7.01
N THR A 34 2.78 25.78 6.24
CA THR A 34 2.60 27.19 5.87
C THR A 34 1.47 27.90 6.62
N GLN A 35 0.42 27.18 7.04
CA GLN A 35 -0.73 27.73 7.75
C GLN A 35 -1.08 26.86 8.96
N SER A 36 -0.60 27.26 10.13
CA SER A 36 -0.84 26.54 11.39
C SER A 36 -2.28 26.67 11.90
N SER A 37 -2.97 27.80 11.67
CA SER A 37 -4.10 28.20 12.51
C SER A 37 -5.39 27.38 12.38
N MET A 38 -5.72 26.83 11.20
CA MET A 38 -7.06 26.24 10.96
C MET A 38 -7.35 25.02 11.84
N PHE A 39 -6.34 24.19 12.09
CA PHE A 39 -6.50 22.92 12.82
C PHE A 39 -5.84 22.93 14.20
N ASP A 40 -5.24 24.06 14.59
CA ASP A 40 -4.52 24.22 15.85
C ASP A 40 -5.40 23.91 17.05
N SER A 41 -6.57 24.57 17.16
CA SER A 41 -7.45 24.43 18.31
C SER A 41 -7.90 22.97 18.52
N THR A 42 -8.24 22.28 17.44
CA THR A 42 -8.63 20.85 17.47
C THR A 42 -7.45 19.98 17.90
N CYS A 43 -6.25 20.20 17.35
CA CYS A 43 -5.08 19.42 17.73
C CYS A 43 -4.63 19.69 19.18
N GLU A 44 -4.70 20.94 19.65
CA GLU A 44 -4.46 21.25 21.06
C GLU A 44 -5.46 20.52 21.97
N GLN A 45 -6.74 20.46 21.59
CA GLN A 45 -7.75 19.68 22.33
C GLN A 45 -7.47 18.18 22.35
N ILE A 46 -7.06 17.60 21.21
CA ILE A 46 -6.73 16.17 21.11
C ILE A 46 -5.56 15.84 22.06
N PHE A 47 -4.53 16.69 22.08
CA PHE A 47 -3.29 16.42 22.80
C PHE A 47 -3.15 17.19 24.13
N THR A 48 -4.24 17.75 24.68
CA THR A 48 -4.20 18.64 25.87
C THR A 48 -3.52 18.00 27.09
N ASN A 49 -3.72 16.70 27.31
CA ASN A 49 -3.19 15.98 28.48
C ASN A 49 -1.87 15.23 28.19
N SER A 50 -1.28 15.42 27.00
CA SER A 50 -0.03 14.76 26.64
C SER A 50 1.15 15.53 27.21
N LEU A 51 1.80 14.95 28.22
CA LEU A 51 3.04 15.47 28.82
C LEU A 51 4.18 15.60 27.79
N ASN A 52 4.09 14.85 26.69
CA ASN A 52 5.03 14.82 25.56
C ASN A 52 4.33 15.18 24.24
N SER A 53 3.47 16.21 24.23
CA SER A 53 2.93 16.79 23.00
C SER A 53 4.04 17.50 22.22
N ASP A 54 4.99 16.71 21.71
CA ASP A 54 6.05 17.18 20.85
C ASP A 54 5.43 17.86 19.62
N THR A 55 6.11 18.88 19.12
CA THR A 55 5.79 19.60 17.89
C THR A 55 5.50 18.62 16.75
N ILE A 56 6.14 17.45 16.75
CA ILE A 56 5.90 16.32 15.84
C ILE A 56 4.44 15.84 15.90
N HIS A 57 3.90 15.52 17.07
CA HIS A 57 2.52 15.03 17.21
C HIS A 57 1.50 16.06 16.74
N LYS A 58 1.73 17.34 17.06
CA LYS A 58 0.86 18.44 16.61
C LYS A 58 0.91 18.61 15.09
N ASN A 59 2.09 18.51 14.48
CA ASN A 59 2.23 18.58 13.02
C ASN A 59 1.58 17.39 12.31
N ILE A 60 1.72 16.18 12.83
CA ILE A 60 1.03 14.99 12.30
C ILE A 60 -0.49 15.19 12.37
N CYS A 61 -0.99 15.69 13.50
CA CYS A 61 -2.41 15.99 13.68
C CYS A 61 -2.92 17.03 12.66
N ARG A 62 -2.24 18.17 12.51
CA ARG A 62 -2.61 19.21 11.53
C ARG A 62 -2.67 18.66 10.12
N THR A 63 -1.65 17.90 9.71
CA THR A 63 -1.60 17.28 8.39
C THR A 63 -2.76 16.31 8.18
N LEU A 64 -3.10 15.48 9.17
CA LEU A 64 -4.23 14.58 9.07
C LEU A 64 -5.55 15.34 8.89
N LEU A 65 -5.81 16.35 9.71
CA LEU A 65 -7.04 17.14 9.62
C LEU A 65 -7.16 17.88 8.29
N ALA A 66 -6.06 18.44 7.79
CA ALA A 66 -5.99 19.05 6.46
C ALA A 66 -6.24 18.01 5.35
N PHE A 67 -5.63 16.83 5.46
CA PHE A 67 -5.82 15.74 4.52
C PHE A 67 -7.27 15.24 4.48
N TYR A 68 -7.92 15.12 5.64
CA TYR A 68 -9.33 14.74 5.72
C TYR A 68 -10.23 15.80 5.09
N HIS A 69 -9.96 17.07 5.37
CA HIS A 69 -10.70 18.18 4.75
C HIS A 69 -10.60 18.14 3.22
N LEU A 70 -9.38 18.00 2.68
CA LEU A 70 -9.15 17.84 1.24
C LEU A 70 -9.84 16.59 0.67
N SER A 71 -9.83 15.49 1.42
CA SER A 71 -10.44 14.23 0.99
C SER A 71 -11.96 14.33 0.87
N HIS A 72 -12.62 15.05 1.79
CA HIS A 72 -14.07 15.30 1.72
C HIS A 72 -14.48 16.19 0.55
N ILE A 73 -13.67 17.20 0.22
CA ILE A 73 -13.93 18.12 -0.89
C ILE A 73 -13.65 17.43 -2.23
N SER A 74 -12.67 16.53 -2.26
CA SER A 74 -12.30 15.83 -3.49
C SER A 74 -13.39 14.83 -3.93
N ASN A 75 -13.85 14.94 -5.18
CA ASN A 75 -14.78 13.98 -5.79
C ASN A 75 -14.16 12.60 -6.10
N ARG A 76 -12.90 12.34 -5.70
CA ARG A 76 -12.14 11.15 -6.13
C ARG A 76 -12.52 9.89 -5.36
N SER A 77 -12.91 10.00 -4.08
CA SER A 77 -13.40 8.88 -3.28
C SER A 77 -13.99 9.39 -1.96
N LYS A 78 -15.32 9.43 -1.83
CA LYS A 78 -15.99 9.66 -0.52
C LYS A 78 -15.95 8.44 0.41
N ASP A 79 -15.33 7.35 -0.02
CA ASP A 79 -15.17 6.15 0.78
C ASP A 79 -14.12 6.39 1.88
N SER A 80 -14.58 6.45 3.13
CA SER A 80 -13.73 6.64 4.31
C SER A 80 -12.71 5.52 4.49
N ASN A 81 -12.99 4.29 4.04
CA ASN A 81 -11.98 3.23 4.08
C ASN A 81 -10.71 3.60 3.31
N ASN A 82 -10.84 4.42 2.26
CA ASN A 82 -9.74 4.78 1.38
C ASN A 82 -8.80 5.81 2.01
N TYR A 83 -9.33 6.99 2.38
CA TYR A 83 -8.47 8.02 2.96
C TYR A 83 -8.07 7.69 4.40
N CYS A 84 -8.95 7.11 5.22
CA CYS A 84 -8.57 6.69 6.57
C CYS A 84 -7.52 5.57 6.55
N GLY A 85 -7.65 4.60 5.62
CA GLY A 85 -6.67 3.55 5.45
C GLY A 85 -5.30 4.09 5.04
N TYR A 86 -5.26 5.05 4.11
CA TYR A 86 -4.01 5.71 3.72
C TYR A 86 -3.39 6.50 4.87
N SER A 87 -4.21 7.20 5.67
CA SER A 87 -3.73 7.92 6.86
C SER A 87 -3.05 7.01 7.86
N ASN A 88 -3.54 5.77 8.05
CA ASN A 88 -2.89 4.83 8.96
C ASN A 88 -1.44 4.53 8.55
N TYR A 89 -1.24 4.19 7.28
CA TYR A 89 0.11 3.97 6.73
C TYR A 89 0.97 5.23 6.84
N TRP A 90 0.42 6.38 6.47
CA TRP A 90 1.15 7.64 6.51
C TRP A 90 1.60 8.01 7.93
N VAL A 91 0.73 7.89 8.94
CA VAL A 91 1.09 8.14 10.34
C VAL A 91 2.21 7.21 10.78
N ASN A 92 2.07 5.91 10.51
CA ASN A 92 3.11 4.93 10.83
C ASN A 92 4.44 5.31 10.18
N LYS A 93 4.45 5.84 8.95
CA LYS A 93 5.67 6.33 8.29
C LYS A 93 6.29 7.54 9.02
N GLN A 94 5.50 8.44 9.59
CA GLN A 94 6.02 9.62 10.29
C GLN A 94 6.65 9.27 11.65
N VAL A 95 6.02 8.34 12.37
CA VAL A 95 6.36 8.03 13.77
C VAL A 95 7.33 6.85 13.92
N ARG A 96 7.89 6.36 12.81
CA ARG A 96 8.85 5.25 12.78
C ARG A 96 10.21 5.72 12.26
N GLU A 97 11.26 5.02 12.65
CA GLU A 97 12.62 5.18 12.14
C GLU A 97 12.76 4.58 10.73
N GLU A 98 13.91 4.82 10.10
CA GLU A 98 14.15 4.34 8.73
C GLU A 98 14.13 2.80 8.62
N ASP A 99 14.63 2.12 9.65
CA ASP A 99 14.59 0.65 9.76
C ASP A 99 13.17 0.10 10.04
N GLY A 100 12.20 1.00 10.25
CA GLY A 100 10.81 0.69 10.48
C GLY A 100 10.45 0.49 11.95
N THR A 101 11.37 0.63 12.89
CA THR A 101 11.07 0.54 14.34
C THR A 101 10.28 1.75 14.83
N LEU A 102 9.45 1.56 15.84
CA LEU A 102 8.62 2.63 16.39
C LEU A 102 9.47 3.59 17.25
N LYS A 103 9.34 4.91 17.01
CA LYS A 103 10.05 5.92 17.79
C LYS A 103 9.59 5.92 19.25
N GLU A 104 10.44 6.39 20.14
CA GLU A 104 10.08 6.59 21.54
C GLU A 104 8.84 7.50 21.64
N HIS A 105 7.89 7.14 22.50
CA HIS A 105 6.60 7.83 22.71
C HIS A 105 5.65 7.89 21.50
N ALA A 106 6.00 7.33 20.33
CA ALA A 106 5.11 7.33 19.17
C ALA A 106 3.81 6.53 19.39
N SER A 107 3.84 5.55 20.30
CA SER A 107 2.64 4.82 20.74
C SER A 107 1.56 5.74 21.32
N ASP A 108 1.98 6.84 21.95
CA ASP A 108 1.08 7.78 22.61
C ASP A 108 0.20 8.49 21.57
N PHE A 109 0.74 8.76 20.37
CA PHE A 109 -0.05 9.32 19.27
C PHE A 109 -1.26 8.46 18.94
N PHE A 110 -1.06 7.16 18.71
CA PHE A 110 -2.13 6.25 18.33
C PHE A 110 -3.19 6.15 19.43
N ASN A 111 -2.76 6.03 20.68
CA ASN A 111 -3.65 5.93 21.83
C ASN A 111 -4.47 7.21 22.03
N ILE A 112 -3.83 8.38 21.98
CA ILE A 112 -4.49 9.67 22.19
C ILE A 112 -5.45 9.97 21.04
N PHE A 113 -4.99 9.86 19.79
CA PHE A 113 -5.81 10.19 18.62
C PHE A 113 -7.05 9.28 18.50
N SER A 114 -6.88 7.97 18.73
CA SER A 114 -7.98 7.00 18.60
C SER A 114 -9.00 7.08 19.75
N SER A 115 -8.56 7.43 20.96
CA SER A 115 -9.42 7.53 22.16
C SER A 115 -10.10 8.88 22.35
N PHE A 116 -9.72 9.91 21.57
CA PHE A 116 -10.30 11.23 21.68
C PHE A 116 -11.83 11.17 21.49
N THR A 117 -12.60 11.75 22.41
CA THR A 117 -14.04 11.49 22.51
C THR A 117 -14.92 12.47 21.73
N ASN A 118 -14.42 13.67 21.42
CA ASN A 118 -15.15 14.62 20.59
C ASN A 118 -15.20 14.11 19.14
N ASN A 119 -16.41 13.90 18.60
CA ASN A 119 -16.62 13.33 17.26
C ASN A 119 -16.97 14.39 16.21
N ASP A 120 -17.03 15.67 16.59
CA ASP A 120 -17.51 16.74 15.73
C ASP A 120 -16.42 17.32 14.80
N PHE A 121 -15.17 16.85 14.93
CA PHE A 121 -14.08 17.30 14.07
C PHE A 121 -14.01 16.50 12.76
N THR A 122 -13.45 17.14 11.72
CA THR A 122 -13.21 16.56 10.40
C THR A 122 -12.31 15.33 10.47
N GLY A 123 -12.79 14.17 10.02
CA GLY A 123 -12.03 12.92 10.04
C GLY A 123 -12.21 12.08 11.31
N SER A 124 -13.20 12.38 12.15
CA SER A 124 -13.51 11.58 13.33
C SER A 124 -13.84 10.11 13.01
N GLU A 125 -14.34 9.82 11.81
CA GLU A 125 -14.56 8.48 11.29
C GLU A 125 -13.26 7.68 11.10
N CYS A 126 -12.11 8.36 10.96
CA CYS A 126 -10.82 7.72 10.76
C CYS A 126 -10.16 7.24 12.06
N LYS A 127 -10.66 7.61 13.24
CA LYS A 127 -10.09 7.19 14.54
C LYS A 127 -9.81 5.70 14.63
N ARG A 128 -10.74 4.88 14.12
CA ARG A 128 -10.66 3.40 14.14
C ARG A 128 -9.67 2.80 13.13
N TYR A 129 -9.06 3.64 12.30
CA TYR A 129 -8.00 3.27 11.38
C TYR A 129 -6.65 3.71 11.92
N ILE A 130 -6.55 4.58 12.92
CA ILE A 130 -5.26 5.08 13.43
C ILE A 130 -4.79 4.19 14.57
N TYR A 131 -3.96 3.20 14.23
CA TYR A 131 -3.35 2.23 15.15
C TYR A 131 -1.94 1.91 14.68
N ASP A 132 -1.15 1.36 15.59
CA ASP A 132 0.18 0.87 15.28
C ASP A 132 0.11 -0.40 14.42
N LEU A 133 0.69 -0.37 13.21
CA LEU A 133 0.76 -1.52 12.32
C LEU A 133 1.65 -2.66 12.85
N GLY A 134 2.57 -2.33 13.76
CA GLY A 134 3.67 -3.20 14.14
C GLY A 134 4.77 -3.25 13.06
N ASP A 135 6.01 -3.43 13.50
CA ASP A 135 7.21 -3.26 12.69
C ASP A 135 7.22 -4.16 11.44
N TYR A 136 6.80 -5.41 11.61
CA TYR A 136 6.78 -6.41 10.53
C TYR A 136 5.80 -6.05 9.41
N ILE A 137 4.56 -5.69 9.77
CA ILE A 137 3.53 -5.34 8.78
C ILE A 137 3.86 -4.01 8.14
N PHE A 138 4.28 -3.02 8.95
CA PHE A 138 4.71 -1.73 8.43
C PHE A 138 5.86 -1.86 7.43
N GLY A 139 6.89 -2.65 7.73
CA GLY A 139 8.02 -2.85 6.81
C GLY A 139 7.59 -3.38 5.45
N LYS A 140 6.70 -4.39 5.42
CA LYS A 140 6.10 -4.91 4.18
C LYS A 140 5.22 -3.87 3.46
N MET A 141 4.43 -3.09 4.20
CA MET A 141 3.64 -2.00 3.60
C MET A 141 4.51 -0.90 3.01
N LYS A 142 5.53 -0.43 3.75
CA LYS A 142 6.51 0.58 3.31
C LYS A 142 7.14 0.15 1.99
N MET A 143 7.53 -1.12 1.88
CA MET A 143 8.04 -1.70 0.64
C MET A 143 7.02 -1.57 -0.51
N LEU A 144 5.78 -2.03 -0.34
CA LEU A 144 4.78 -1.97 -1.41
C LEU A 144 4.40 -0.53 -1.80
N PHE A 145 4.32 0.39 -0.85
CA PHE A 145 4.06 1.81 -1.12
C PHE A 145 5.22 2.45 -1.89
N ASN A 146 6.47 2.18 -1.50
CA ASN A 146 7.65 2.65 -2.24
C ASN A 146 7.70 2.08 -3.67
N TYR A 147 7.34 0.81 -3.85
CA TYR A 147 7.20 0.21 -5.18
C TYR A 147 6.16 0.98 -6.01
N THR A 148 5.00 1.28 -5.42
CA THR A 148 3.92 2.01 -6.09
C THR A 148 4.34 3.42 -6.48
N GLU A 149 5.11 4.12 -5.64
CA GLU A 149 5.68 5.42 -5.94
C GLU A 149 6.62 5.36 -7.15
N HIS A 150 7.56 4.41 -7.17
CA HIS A 150 8.46 4.22 -8.30
C HIS A 150 7.70 3.84 -9.58
N TYR A 151 6.70 2.98 -9.49
CA TYR A 151 5.86 2.62 -10.63
C TYR A 151 5.04 3.81 -11.16
N SER A 152 4.53 4.67 -10.28
CA SER A 152 3.87 5.92 -10.65
C SER A 152 4.83 6.83 -11.43
N ASN A 153 6.05 7.02 -10.93
CA ASN A 153 7.07 7.84 -11.57
C ASN A 153 7.53 7.27 -12.92
N PHE A 154 7.69 5.94 -13.03
CA PHE A 154 7.90 5.25 -14.30
C PHE A 154 6.80 5.62 -15.31
N THR A 155 5.53 5.52 -14.90
CA THR A 155 4.37 5.78 -15.76
C THR A 155 4.29 7.24 -16.21
N LEU A 156 4.60 8.19 -15.31
CA LEU A 156 4.63 9.62 -15.60
C LEU A 156 5.73 9.98 -16.60
N LYS A 157 6.93 9.43 -16.42
CA LYS A 157 8.08 9.72 -17.28
C LYS A 157 8.09 8.93 -18.59
N LYS A 158 7.32 7.84 -18.69
CA LYS A 158 7.25 6.98 -19.89
C LYS A 158 7.04 7.73 -21.21
N LYS A 159 6.37 8.89 -21.19
CA LYS A 159 6.08 9.71 -22.39
C LYS A 159 7.04 10.88 -22.60
N THR A 160 7.74 11.31 -21.57
CA THR A 160 8.51 12.57 -21.57
C THR A 160 10.01 12.32 -21.49
N ASP A 161 10.43 11.26 -20.80
CA ASP A 161 11.82 10.86 -20.63
C ASP A 161 11.90 9.34 -20.41
N GLN A 162 12.20 8.62 -21.49
CA GLN A 162 12.28 7.17 -21.46
C GLN A 162 13.44 6.66 -20.59
N ASN A 163 14.57 7.38 -20.54
CA ASN A 163 15.72 6.97 -19.73
C ASN A 163 15.40 7.09 -18.24
N LEU A 164 14.79 8.21 -17.84
CA LEU A 164 14.34 8.42 -16.47
C LEU A 164 13.21 7.45 -16.10
N SER A 165 12.29 7.17 -17.03
CA SER A 165 11.27 6.13 -16.87
C SER A 165 11.91 4.76 -16.56
N CYS A 166 12.89 4.33 -17.37
CA CYS A 166 13.60 3.07 -17.12
C CYS A 166 14.39 3.06 -15.82
N THR A 167 14.90 4.21 -15.36
CA THR A 167 15.52 4.33 -14.03
C THR A 167 14.52 4.00 -12.91
N PHE A 168 13.26 4.43 -13.03
CA PHE A 168 12.22 4.06 -12.07
C PHE A 168 11.79 2.59 -12.20
N ALA A 169 11.68 2.07 -13.43
CA ALA A 169 11.42 0.65 -13.65
C ALA A 169 12.52 -0.24 -13.04
N ASN A 170 13.78 0.21 -13.10
CA ASN A 170 14.92 -0.47 -12.50
C ASN A 170 14.79 -0.56 -10.98
N LYS A 171 14.37 0.53 -10.32
CA LYS A 171 14.08 0.53 -8.87
C LYS A 171 13.00 -0.51 -8.53
N CYS A 172 11.91 -0.56 -9.29
CA CYS A 172 10.87 -1.57 -9.09
C CYS A 172 11.40 -3.00 -9.29
N ALA A 173 12.17 -3.25 -10.36
CA ALA A 173 12.74 -4.57 -10.64
C ALA A 173 13.70 -5.06 -9.54
N ASN A 174 14.52 -4.15 -9.00
CA ASN A 174 15.42 -4.46 -7.89
C ASN A 174 14.67 -4.72 -6.58
N MET A 175 13.61 -3.95 -6.29
CA MET A 175 12.75 -4.23 -5.12
C MET A 175 12.06 -5.60 -5.26
N TYR A 176 11.60 -5.96 -6.46
CA TYR A 176 11.07 -7.31 -6.69
C TYR A 176 12.14 -8.37 -6.42
N LYS A 177 13.35 -8.20 -6.97
CA LYS A 177 14.49 -9.09 -6.77
C LYS A 177 14.80 -9.34 -5.30
N GLU A 178 14.89 -8.26 -4.52
CA GLU A 178 15.31 -8.30 -3.13
C GLU A 178 14.31 -9.04 -2.23
N HIS A 179 13.02 -8.85 -2.47
CA HIS A 179 12.00 -9.33 -1.56
C HIS A 179 11.32 -10.64 -2.00
N ILE A 180 11.30 -10.96 -3.29
CA ILE A 180 10.64 -12.18 -3.78
C ILE A 180 11.32 -13.47 -3.31
N VAL A 181 12.62 -13.44 -3.02
CA VAL A 181 13.38 -14.60 -2.52
C VAL A 181 12.85 -15.13 -1.17
N ASN A 182 12.25 -14.25 -0.38
CA ASN A 182 11.65 -14.58 0.91
C ASN A 182 10.20 -15.09 0.79
N CYS A 183 9.65 -15.12 -0.43
CA CYS A 183 8.33 -15.64 -0.66
C CYS A 183 8.34 -17.17 -0.71
N SER A 184 7.64 -17.80 0.23
CA SER A 184 7.36 -19.23 0.23
C SER A 184 6.38 -19.63 -0.89
N THR A 185 6.28 -20.93 -1.15
CA THR A 185 5.24 -21.52 -2.02
C THR A 185 3.83 -21.40 -1.43
N LEU A 186 3.72 -21.19 -0.11
CA LEU A 186 2.47 -20.87 0.58
C LEU A 186 2.05 -19.42 0.31
N SER A 187 0.75 -19.17 0.13
CA SER A 187 0.19 -17.89 -0.29
C SER A 187 0.27 -16.82 0.81
N ASP A 188 1.43 -16.16 0.92
CA ASP A 188 1.58 -14.91 1.67
C ASP A 188 0.94 -13.76 0.88
N GLU A 189 0.09 -12.96 1.55
CA GLU A 189 -0.66 -11.86 0.92
C GLU A 189 0.27 -10.79 0.35
N PHE A 190 1.36 -10.47 1.05
CA PHE A 190 2.37 -9.54 0.56
C PHE A 190 3.05 -10.08 -0.70
N CYS A 191 3.46 -11.35 -0.71
CA CYS A 191 4.05 -12.01 -1.87
C CYS A 191 3.09 -12.06 -3.07
N THR A 192 1.80 -12.22 -2.80
CA THR A 192 0.76 -12.21 -3.83
C THR A 192 0.69 -10.82 -4.48
N LYS A 193 0.62 -9.77 -3.66
CA LYS A 193 0.59 -8.39 -4.15
C LYS A 193 1.88 -7.99 -4.86
N LEU A 194 3.03 -8.42 -4.35
CA LEU A 194 4.33 -8.15 -4.98
C LEU A 194 4.42 -8.78 -6.38
N LYS A 195 3.94 -10.01 -6.55
CA LYS A 195 3.87 -10.66 -7.87
C LYS A 195 2.92 -9.93 -8.83
N GLU A 196 1.77 -9.48 -8.33
CA GLU A 196 0.82 -8.66 -9.09
C GLU A 196 1.49 -7.37 -9.60
N PHE A 197 2.14 -6.62 -8.71
CA PHE A 197 2.89 -5.41 -9.03
C PHE A 197 3.99 -5.62 -10.07
N LYS A 198 4.75 -6.72 -9.94
CA LYS A 198 5.73 -7.11 -10.95
C LYS A 198 5.07 -7.39 -12.30
N ASN A 199 3.96 -8.11 -12.32
CA ASN A 199 3.28 -8.47 -13.56
C ASN A 199 2.75 -7.22 -14.28
N THR A 200 2.14 -6.30 -13.53
CA THR A 200 1.70 -5.00 -14.06
C THR A 200 2.86 -4.20 -14.66
N LEU A 201 4.01 -4.14 -13.99
CA LEU A 201 5.20 -3.49 -14.54
C LEU A 201 5.64 -4.18 -15.84
N MET A 202 5.78 -5.51 -15.83
CA MET A 202 6.20 -6.30 -16.99
C MET A 202 5.31 -6.07 -18.23
N GLU A 203 3.99 -5.97 -18.04
CA GLU A 203 3.06 -5.62 -19.11
C GLU A 203 3.35 -4.24 -19.70
N GLN A 204 3.65 -3.25 -18.85
CA GLN A 204 3.99 -1.90 -19.29
C GLN A 204 5.37 -1.80 -19.96
N LEU A 205 6.29 -2.73 -19.66
CA LEU A 205 7.59 -2.80 -20.32
C LEU A 205 7.48 -3.44 -21.70
N LYS A 206 6.69 -4.52 -21.83
CA LYS A 206 6.49 -5.24 -23.11
C LYS A 206 5.81 -4.40 -24.18
N SER A 207 4.96 -3.44 -23.80
CA SER A 207 4.26 -2.54 -24.72
C SER A 207 4.53 -1.08 -24.35
N PRO A 208 5.46 -0.36 -25.03
CA PRO A 208 5.98 -0.56 -26.39
C PRO A 208 7.42 -1.12 -26.49
N ASN A 209 7.72 -2.22 -25.78
CA ASN A 209 9.05 -2.82 -25.66
C ASN A 209 10.14 -1.82 -25.23
N ILE A 210 10.02 -1.34 -23.99
CA ILE A 210 10.96 -0.38 -23.38
C ILE A 210 11.71 -1.04 -22.22
N CYS A 211 12.87 -0.47 -21.86
CA CYS A 211 13.65 -0.89 -20.70
C CYS A 211 14.02 -2.40 -20.75
N ALA A 212 14.68 -2.82 -21.83
CA ALA A 212 14.99 -4.24 -22.07
C ALA A 212 15.84 -4.86 -20.96
N ALA A 213 16.74 -4.09 -20.35
CA ALA A 213 17.55 -4.55 -19.21
C ALA A 213 16.67 -4.89 -18.00
N GLU A 214 15.68 -4.05 -17.69
CA GLU A 214 14.74 -4.26 -16.60
C GLU A 214 13.82 -5.47 -16.85
N GLN A 215 13.41 -5.69 -18.10
CA GLN A 215 12.69 -6.91 -18.48
C GLN A 215 13.53 -8.16 -18.19
N GLU A 216 14.81 -8.16 -18.57
CA GLU A 216 15.72 -9.29 -18.36
C GLU A 216 15.96 -9.57 -16.87
N ILE A 217 16.12 -8.52 -16.05
CA ILE A 217 16.23 -8.66 -14.59
C ILE A 217 15.03 -9.45 -14.06
N ILE A 218 13.81 -9.03 -14.40
CA ILE A 218 12.58 -9.66 -13.91
C ILE A 218 12.47 -11.12 -14.40
N LEU A 219 12.76 -11.39 -15.68
CA LEU A 219 12.68 -12.74 -16.25
C LEU A 219 13.69 -13.70 -15.61
N SER A 220 14.92 -13.24 -15.37
CA SER A 220 15.97 -14.01 -14.70
C SER A 220 15.58 -14.40 -13.27
N ILE A 221 14.95 -13.48 -12.54
CA ILE A 221 14.44 -13.73 -11.19
C ILE A 221 13.32 -14.77 -11.22
N ASP A 222 12.34 -14.62 -12.11
CA ASP A 222 11.23 -15.56 -12.24
C ASP A 222 11.73 -16.99 -12.55
N ARG A 223 12.75 -17.12 -13.40
CA ARG A 223 13.39 -18.40 -13.68
C ARG A 223 14.04 -19.01 -12.44
N THR A 224 14.80 -18.22 -11.68
CA THR A 224 15.46 -18.65 -10.45
C THR A 224 14.46 -19.10 -9.39
N MET A 225 13.34 -18.38 -9.26
CA MET A 225 12.25 -18.72 -8.32
C MET A 225 11.53 -20.01 -8.72
N ALA A 226 11.38 -20.28 -10.02
CA ALA A 226 10.81 -21.54 -10.51
C ALA A 226 11.76 -22.72 -10.21
N GLU A 227 13.05 -22.59 -10.52
CA GLU A 227 14.06 -23.64 -10.31
C GLU A 227 14.20 -24.02 -8.82
N SER A 228 14.24 -23.04 -7.91
CA SER A 228 14.32 -23.28 -6.46
C SER A 228 13.06 -23.96 -5.90
N SER A 229 11.89 -23.76 -6.51
CA SER A 229 10.65 -24.44 -6.12
C SER A 229 10.67 -25.93 -6.46
N PHE A 230 11.27 -26.31 -7.60
CA PHE A 230 11.43 -27.71 -8.01
C PHE A 230 12.43 -28.47 -7.11
N GLN A 231 13.51 -27.83 -6.69
CA GLN A 231 14.49 -28.46 -5.79
C GLN A 231 13.89 -28.75 -4.41
N LYS A 232 13.12 -27.80 -3.83
CA LYS A 232 12.47 -27.99 -2.53
C LYS A 232 11.45 -29.15 -2.54
N GLN A 233 10.70 -29.35 -3.63
CA GLN A 233 9.79 -30.50 -3.76
C GLN A 233 10.54 -31.84 -3.84
N SER A 234 11.71 -31.88 -4.49
CA SER A 234 12.55 -33.08 -4.56
C SER A 234 13.14 -33.47 -3.20
N GLU A 235 13.60 -32.49 -2.42
CA GLU A 235 14.14 -32.71 -1.08
C GLU A 235 13.07 -33.12 -0.06
N GLU A 236 11.86 -32.56 -0.14
CA GLU A 236 10.73 -32.93 0.73
C GLU A 236 10.24 -34.37 0.43
N HIS A 237 10.23 -34.77 -0.85
CA HIS A 237 9.93 -36.15 -1.24
C HIS A 237 11.00 -37.15 -0.74
N THR A 238 12.27 -36.72 -0.68
CA THR A 238 13.37 -37.54 -0.15
C THR A 238 13.32 -37.65 1.39
N ARG A 239 12.85 -36.62 2.10
CA ARG A 239 12.63 -36.64 3.56
C ARG A 239 11.41 -37.48 3.97
N ALA A 240 10.31 -37.44 3.21
CA ALA A 240 9.16 -38.29 3.46
C ALA A 240 9.50 -39.79 3.30
N SER A 241 10.40 -40.11 2.36
CA SER A 241 10.85 -41.48 2.12
C SER A 241 11.82 -42.01 3.19
N THR A 242 12.56 -41.14 3.89
CA THR A 242 13.47 -41.56 4.98
C THR A 242 12.77 -41.80 6.33
N ILE A 243 11.59 -41.22 6.57
CA ILE A 243 10.80 -41.50 7.78
C ILE A 243 10.16 -42.90 7.74
N SER A 244 9.88 -43.43 6.54
CA SER A 244 9.32 -44.78 6.38
C SER A 244 10.35 -45.91 6.58
N ALA A 245 11.65 -45.61 6.64
CA ALA A 245 12.72 -46.60 6.76
C ALA A 245 13.25 -46.79 8.20
N SER A 246 12.80 -46.00 9.19
CA SER A 246 13.42 -45.96 10.53
C SER A 246 12.57 -46.53 11.69
N THR A 247 11.44 -47.21 11.42
CA THR A 247 10.58 -47.79 12.49
C THR A 247 10.35 -49.30 12.41
N ILE A 248 11.20 -50.07 11.70
CA ILE A 248 11.15 -51.54 11.85
C ILE A 248 12.14 -51.97 12.94
N SER A 249 11.65 -51.98 14.18
CA SER A 249 12.08 -52.95 15.19
C SER A 249 10.99 -53.14 16.25
N ALA A 250 10.50 -54.37 16.31
CA ALA A 250 9.64 -55.00 17.32
C ALA A 250 8.14 -54.65 17.32
N SER A 251 7.33 -55.45 16.61
CA SER A 251 6.41 -56.37 17.30
C SER A 251 5.82 -57.43 16.36
N THR A 252 5.71 -58.62 16.92
CA THR A 252 5.24 -59.93 16.45
C THR A 252 3.93 -59.99 15.65
N ILE A 253 3.93 -61.02 14.80
CA ILE A 253 2.92 -61.54 13.87
C ILE A 253 1.54 -61.76 14.50
N SER A 254 0.49 -61.43 13.77
CA SER A 254 -0.79 -62.17 13.77
C SER A 254 -1.38 -62.11 12.36
N ALA A 255 -1.46 -63.26 11.72
CA ALA A 255 -1.98 -63.41 10.36
C ALA A 255 -3.51 -63.30 10.35
N SER A 256 -4.04 -62.55 9.38
CA SER A 256 -5.39 -62.77 8.86
C SER A 256 -5.43 -62.45 7.37
N THR A 257 -5.68 -63.51 6.62
CA THR A 257 -5.94 -63.64 5.19
C THR A 257 -7.25 -62.95 4.75
N ILE A 258 -7.39 -62.71 3.43
CA ILE A 258 -8.60 -62.32 2.65
C ILE A 258 -8.79 -60.78 2.58
N SER A 259 -8.98 -60.10 1.44
CA SER A 259 -9.38 -60.43 0.07
C SER A 259 -8.94 -59.31 -0.88
N ALA A 260 -8.62 -59.67 -2.11
CA ALA A 260 -8.55 -58.76 -3.24
C ALA A 260 -9.90 -58.08 -3.51
N SER A 261 -9.91 -56.76 -3.70
CA SER A 261 -10.92 -56.07 -4.49
C SER A 261 -10.25 -54.96 -5.29
N THR A 262 -10.19 -55.20 -6.60
CA THR A 262 -9.97 -54.25 -7.68
C THR A 262 -10.72 -52.94 -7.47
N PHE A 263 -10.01 -51.81 -7.43
CA PHE A 263 -10.58 -50.50 -7.76
C PHE A 263 -9.87 -49.96 -8.99
N GLY A 264 -10.39 -50.35 -10.15
CA GLY A 264 -10.12 -49.69 -11.41
C GLY A 264 -10.89 -48.37 -11.49
N THR A 265 -10.27 -47.43 -12.19
CA THR A 265 -10.84 -46.23 -12.81
C THR A 265 -11.34 -45.09 -11.91
N THR A 266 -10.43 -44.18 -11.55
CA THR A 266 -10.72 -42.74 -11.47
C THR A 266 -9.59 -41.95 -12.11
N MET A 267 -9.42 -42.09 -13.43
CA MET A 267 -8.42 -41.34 -14.21
C MET A 267 -9.08 -40.54 -15.33
N GLY A 268 -10.27 -39.99 -15.07
CA GLY A 268 -11.02 -39.17 -16.02
C GLY A 268 -11.44 -37.79 -15.52
N VAL A 269 -11.36 -37.52 -14.21
CA VAL A 269 -11.83 -36.26 -13.62
C VAL A 269 -10.83 -35.09 -13.76
N PRO A 270 -9.48 -35.26 -13.68
CA PRO A 270 -8.59 -34.09 -13.74
C PRO A 270 -8.46 -33.48 -15.15
N LEU A 271 -8.73 -34.24 -16.22
CA LEU A 271 -8.65 -33.72 -17.60
C LEU A 271 -9.82 -32.79 -17.97
N VAL A 272 -11.02 -33.01 -17.41
CA VAL A 272 -12.18 -32.15 -17.67
C VAL A 272 -12.02 -30.79 -16.96
N LEU A 273 -11.41 -30.77 -15.77
CA LEU A 273 -11.11 -29.52 -15.04
C LEU A 273 -10.08 -28.64 -15.78
N LEU A 274 -9.09 -29.24 -16.44
CA LEU A 274 -8.12 -28.51 -17.28
C LEU A 274 -8.75 -27.86 -18.51
N LEU A 275 -9.78 -28.47 -19.09
CA LEU A 275 -10.51 -27.90 -20.23
C LEU A 275 -11.44 -26.76 -19.77
N LEU A 276 -12.10 -26.87 -18.61
CA LEU A 276 -12.99 -25.83 -18.08
C LEU A 276 -12.23 -24.60 -17.54
N TYR A 277 -10.97 -24.73 -17.15
CA TYR A 277 -10.09 -23.58 -16.86
C TYR A 277 -9.95 -22.65 -18.08
N LYS A 278 -9.92 -23.20 -19.30
CA LYS A 278 -9.86 -22.41 -20.54
C LYS A 278 -11.21 -21.79 -20.94
N PHE A 279 -12.32 -22.19 -20.29
CA PHE A 279 -13.68 -21.74 -20.62
C PHE A 279 -14.39 -20.98 -19.48
N THR A 280 -13.70 -20.62 -18.41
CA THR A 280 -14.26 -19.78 -17.35
C THR A 280 -13.87 -18.32 -17.62
N PRO A 281 -14.77 -17.44 -18.11
CA PRO A 281 -14.43 -16.05 -18.40
C PRO A 281 -14.59 -15.20 -17.14
N PHE A 282 -13.83 -15.50 -16.08
CA PHE A 282 -13.70 -14.60 -14.93
C PHE A 282 -12.34 -13.91 -14.97
N GLY A 283 -12.22 -13.00 -15.94
CA GLY A 283 -11.08 -12.09 -16.08
C GLY A 283 -11.48 -10.72 -16.62
N SER A 284 -12.77 -10.38 -16.63
CA SER A 284 -13.27 -9.06 -17.07
C SER A 284 -13.49 -8.11 -15.89
N TRP A 285 -12.56 -8.08 -14.93
CA TRP A 285 -12.57 -7.13 -13.82
C TRP A 285 -11.23 -6.42 -13.64
N LEU A 286 -10.64 -5.98 -14.74
CA LEU A 286 -9.74 -4.84 -14.74
C LEU A 286 -10.45 -3.71 -15.47
N SER A 287 -11.05 -2.82 -14.68
CA SER A 287 -11.79 -1.67 -15.21
C SER A 287 -10.91 -0.78 -16.10
N PRO A 288 -11.45 -0.17 -17.17
CA PRO A 288 -10.71 0.72 -18.05
C PRO A 288 -10.56 2.09 -17.39
N GLN A 289 -9.64 2.24 -16.42
CA GLN A 289 -9.29 3.54 -15.83
C GLN A 289 -7.91 4.07 -16.26
N ILE A 290 -7.21 3.36 -17.13
CA ILE A 290 -5.86 3.75 -17.60
C ILE A 290 -5.89 4.90 -18.63
N GLY A 291 -7.05 5.21 -19.22
CA GLY A 291 -7.21 6.38 -20.10
C GLY A 291 -7.28 7.72 -19.37
N ASN A 292 -7.79 7.73 -18.13
CA ASN A 292 -8.07 8.97 -17.39
C ASN A 292 -6.89 9.50 -16.56
N ILE A 293 -5.83 8.71 -16.38
CA ILE A 293 -4.62 9.13 -15.67
C ILE A 293 -3.85 10.18 -16.49
N LYS A 294 -3.82 10.04 -17.83
CA LYS A 294 -3.10 10.95 -18.74
C LYS A 294 -3.61 12.39 -18.67
N ASN A 295 -4.92 12.59 -18.49
CA ASN A 295 -5.52 13.93 -18.39
C ASN A 295 -5.42 14.55 -16.99
N ARG A 296 -4.93 13.82 -15.97
CA ARG A 296 -4.96 14.23 -14.55
C ARG A 296 -3.63 14.70 -13.98
N PHE A 297 -2.55 14.65 -14.77
CA PHE A 297 -1.21 15.10 -14.38
C PHE A 297 -0.71 16.31 -15.17
N ASN A 298 -1.56 16.93 -16.00
CA ASN A 298 -1.32 18.30 -16.44
C ASN A 298 -1.68 19.23 -15.28
N ILE A 299 -0.82 19.28 -14.26
CA ILE A 299 -0.73 20.47 -13.42
C ILE A 299 -0.05 21.48 -14.33
N SER A 300 -0.88 22.29 -14.99
CA SER A 300 -0.46 23.59 -15.48
C SER A 300 0.00 24.36 -14.25
N ASP A 301 1.22 24.85 -14.27
CA ASP A 301 1.68 25.88 -13.35
C ASP A 301 0.70 27.05 -13.47
N ASN A 302 -0.21 27.22 -12.51
CA ASN A 302 -0.94 28.47 -12.28
C ASN A 302 -1.73 28.43 -10.96
N GLU A 303 -1.25 29.20 -9.97
CA GLU A 303 -1.97 30.27 -9.26
C GLU A 303 -3.47 30.09 -8.88
N GLN A 304 -3.94 28.86 -8.65
CA GLN A 304 -5.34 28.61 -8.27
C GLN A 304 -5.52 27.83 -6.95
N ASN A 305 -4.42 27.38 -6.33
CA ASN A 305 -4.44 26.56 -5.12
C ASN A 305 -4.68 27.35 -3.82
N ASP A 306 -4.44 28.66 -3.81
CA ASP A 306 -4.72 29.52 -2.64
C ASP A 306 -6.22 29.70 -2.40
N SER A 307 -7.09 29.35 -3.35
CA SER A 307 -8.54 29.56 -3.22
C SER A 307 -9.28 28.48 -2.42
N LEU A 308 -8.70 27.27 -2.27
CA LEU A 308 -9.40 26.11 -1.71
C LEU A 308 -9.56 26.17 -0.18
N PHE A 309 -8.68 26.91 0.50
CA PHE A 309 -8.71 27.07 1.96
C PHE A 309 -9.18 28.46 2.42
N ASN A 310 -9.29 29.43 1.51
CA ASN A 310 -9.64 30.82 1.84
C ASN A 310 -11.16 31.09 1.94
N TYR A 311 -12.04 30.10 1.73
CA TYR A 311 -13.49 30.33 1.70
C TYR A 311 -14.20 30.23 3.07
N SER A 312 -13.48 30.03 4.18
CA SER A 312 -14.10 29.89 5.50
C SER A 312 -13.92 31.08 6.44
N GLU A 313 -13.31 32.17 5.98
CA GLU A 313 -13.10 33.37 6.78
C GLU A 313 -13.94 34.55 6.26
N LEU A 314 -15.24 34.52 6.54
CA LEU A 314 -16.06 35.72 6.56
C LEU A 314 -16.91 35.73 7.81
N ASN A 315 -16.31 36.20 8.91
CA ASN A 315 -16.96 37.09 9.87
C ASN A 315 -15.93 37.54 10.93
N SER A 316 -15.27 38.66 10.70
CA SER A 316 -15.17 39.76 11.67
C SER A 316 -14.49 40.97 11.04
N SER A 317 -15.25 42.07 10.97
CA SER A 317 -14.79 43.44 11.23
C SER A 317 -13.68 44.02 10.35
N ASN A 318 -14.12 44.89 9.44
CA ASN A 318 -13.40 46.05 8.87
C ASN A 318 -12.09 46.41 9.57
N GLU A 319 -10.99 46.41 8.82
CA GLU A 319 -10.08 47.55 8.76
C GLU A 319 -9.22 47.52 7.49
N GLN A 320 -8.93 48.71 7.01
CA GLN A 320 -8.66 49.06 5.63
C GLN A 320 -7.14 49.28 5.47
N TYR A 321 -6.45 48.48 4.65
CA TYR A 321 -5.08 48.78 4.25
C TYR A 321 -4.85 48.50 2.75
N ASN A 322 -4.63 49.59 2.01
CA ASN A 322 -4.17 49.59 0.61
C ASN A 322 -2.67 49.33 0.55
N VAL A 323 -2.22 48.40 -0.30
CA VAL A 323 -0.83 48.31 -0.75
C VAL A 323 -0.80 48.27 -2.29
N PRO A 324 -0.11 49.21 -2.97
CA PRO A 324 0.03 49.16 -4.43
C PRO A 324 1.21 48.27 -4.84
N TYR A 325 0.98 47.39 -5.81
CA TYR A 325 2.01 46.63 -6.50
C TYR A 325 2.66 47.48 -7.59
N ASN A 326 4.00 47.47 -7.67
CA ASN A 326 4.75 47.88 -8.85
C ASN A 326 5.69 46.75 -9.28
N ILE A 327 5.48 46.23 -10.48
CA ILE A 327 6.36 45.30 -11.19
C ILE A 327 7.06 46.09 -12.30
N ILE A 328 8.39 46.14 -12.27
CA ILE A 328 9.28 46.49 -13.39
C ILE A 328 10.50 45.58 -13.17
N GLY A 329 10.95 44.68 -14.05
CA GLY A 329 10.87 44.66 -15.51
C GLY A 329 12.22 45.10 -16.09
N ASN A 330 13.21 44.21 -16.12
CA ASN A 330 14.25 44.14 -17.16
C ASN A 330 15.07 42.85 -17.05
#